data_AF-A0A1Q6WVR6-F1
#
_entry.id   AF-A0A1Q6WVR6-F1
#
_cell.length_a   1.000
_cell.length_b   1.000
_cell.length_c   1.000
_cell.angle_alpha   90.00
_cell.angle_beta   90.00
_cell.angle_gamma   90.00
#
_symmetry.space_group_name_H-M   'P 1'
#
loop_
_entity.id
_entity.type
_entity.pdbx_description
1 polymer ?
#
loop_
_entity_poly.entity_id
_entity_poly.type
_entity_poly.pdbx_seq_one_letter_code
_entity_poly.pdbx_strand_id
1 'polypeptide(L)'
;MAIATSAGTSIYRFALGVISSGVASKGRFIEFDNTGTLGSGVFEKQDPSAFSTSKITGNYAFGADTTNTLIRNVRNRFAMVGAFVANGSGGITSGELDANDSGNVNKSGGLNYPASGLPFTGSYSVSSNGRGAMTFAVGSQTVNMSLYMISASEVLFVNANSQSSDAPFTGSALQQSGGPFSISSVSGPSVLYVSGLCGSCGPSSTPASDLIAGIFTVSNSGSYSFTGEESKAGGISSFNDAATVSVASNGRVSAVGGARPPLLYLVSPSKAFVMLVDGGVYAGFAEMQTGGPFTNHSANGTYVFGSITVTHQNITHESGVATYDGVGAVAGTSDTALVGSTSSDPSLKPDQAFNYTYLVSPNGRLALTNGPVIYIISPTKQVVLNSDPSDLYPRLEPVEQ
;
A
#
# COMPACT_ATOMS: atom_id res chain seq x y z
N MET A 1 14.67 -7.37 17.29
CA MET A 1 13.60 -7.76 18.23
C MET A 1 13.33 -9.25 18.05
N ALA A 2 13.15 -10.01 19.12
CA ALA A 2 12.72 -11.41 19.02
C ALA A 2 11.30 -11.54 19.56
N ILE A 3 10.42 -12.23 18.83
CA ILE A 3 9.06 -12.55 19.28
C ILE A 3 8.97 -14.07 19.41
N ALA A 4 8.70 -14.53 20.63
CA ALA A 4 8.48 -15.94 20.93
C ALA A 4 6.98 -16.23 21.04
N THR A 5 6.52 -17.24 20.30
CA THR A 5 5.14 -17.78 20.37
C THR A 5 5.19 -19.28 20.57
N SER A 6 4.04 -19.93 20.71
CA SER A 6 3.96 -21.40 20.70
C SER A 6 4.40 -22.03 19.38
N ALA A 7 4.46 -21.26 18.29
CA ALA A 7 4.90 -21.73 16.96
C ALA A 7 6.41 -21.63 16.76
N GLY A 8 7.14 -20.93 17.65
CA GLY A 8 8.58 -20.71 17.51
C GLY A 8 8.98 -19.29 17.88
N THR A 9 10.25 -18.96 17.61
CA THR A 9 10.79 -17.61 17.79
C THR A 9 11.17 -17.04 16.44
N SER A 10 10.61 -15.87 16.11
CA SER A 10 11.01 -15.09 14.93
C SER A 10 11.83 -13.88 15.35
N ILE A 11 12.79 -13.49 14.52
CA ILE A 11 13.66 -12.34 14.71
C ILE A 11 13.29 -11.27 13.69
N TYR A 12 13.16 -10.03 14.15
CA TYR A 12 12.83 -8.87 13.33
C TYR A 12 13.87 -7.78 13.46
N ARG A 13 14.16 -7.11 12.34
CA ARG A 13 14.83 -5.81 12.28
C ARG A 13 13.80 -4.72 12.01
N PHE A 14 14.05 -3.52 12.51
CA PHE A 14 13.08 -2.45 12.41
C PHE A 14 13.71 -1.07 12.43
N ALA A 15 13.01 -0.12 11.81
CA ALA A 15 13.27 1.30 11.89
C ALA A 15 12.02 1.99 12.48
N LEU A 16 12.24 3.00 13.33
CA LEU A 16 11.17 3.73 14.02
C LEU A 16 11.13 5.17 13.51
N GLY A 17 9.92 5.68 13.20
CA GLY A 17 9.70 7.09 12.88
C GLY A 17 10.01 8.01 14.06
N VAL A 18 9.66 9.31 13.94
CA VAL A 18 9.90 10.30 15.00
C VAL A 18 9.60 9.76 16.40
N ILE A 19 10.63 9.78 17.25
CA ILE A 19 10.53 9.43 18.66
C ILE A 19 10.25 10.70 19.46
N SER A 20 9.06 10.79 20.04
CA SER A 20 8.68 11.87 20.94
C SER A 20 8.56 11.34 22.37
N SER A 21 9.30 11.95 23.30
CA SER A 21 9.32 11.54 24.71
C SER A 21 9.63 10.03 24.90
N GLY A 22 10.55 9.49 24.09
CA GLY A 22 10.96 8.08 24.14
C GLY A 22 9.99 7.10 23.46
N VAL A 23 8.94 7.58 22.77
CA VAL A 23 7.96 6.71 22.10
C VAL A 23 7.85 7.07 20.61
N ALA A 24 8.01 6.08 19.74
CA ALA A 24 7.63 6.18 18.33
C ALA A 24 6.14 5.82 18.16
N SER A 25 5.42 6.55 17.31
CA SER A 25 4.04 6.22 16.94
C SER A 25 3.96 5.22 15.80
N LYS A 26 4.98 5.18 14.93
CA LYS A 26 5.07 4.34 13.75
C LYS A 26 6.45 3.72 13.61
N GLY A 27 6.52 2.58 12.95
CA GLY A 27 7.77 1.94 12.55
C GLY A 27 7.55 0.95 11.43
N ARG A 28 8.63 0.52 10.80
CA ARG A 28 8.65 -0.51 9.76
C ARG A 28 9.54 -1.63 10.22
N PHE A 29 9.17 -2.86 9.89
CA PHE A 29 9.96 -4.02 10.28
C PHE A 29 10.00 -5.06 9.17
N ILE A 30 11.07 -5.84 9.21
CA ILE A 30 11.27 -7.00 8.37
C ILE A 30 11.61 -8.20 9.22
N GLU A 31 11.12 -9.37 8.83
CA GLU A 31 11.60 -10.64 9.35
C GLU A 31 13.07 -10.84 8.94
N PHE A 32 13.88 -11.30 9.88
CA PHE A 32 15.34 -11.34 9.80
C PHE A 32 15.86 -12.58 10.54
N ASP A 33 15.38 -13.74 10.12
CA ASP A 33 15.82 -15.05 10.61
C ASP A 33 15.80 -16.08 9.48
N ASN A 34 16.03 -17.34 9.83
CA ASN A 34 16.07 -18.49 8.91
C ASN A 34 14.94 -19.51 9.17
N THR A 35 13.84 -19.09 9.79
CA THR A 35 12.79 -20.01 10.28
C THR A 35 11.73 -20.33 9.23
N GLY A 36 11.75 -19.67 8.07
CA GLY A 36 11.08 -20.17 6.87
C GLY A 36 10.64 -19.08 5.89
N THR A 37 9.73 -18.20 6.32
CA THR A 37 9.18 -17.12 5.49
C THR A 37 9.82 -15.80 5.84
N LEU A 38 9.88 -14.88 4.87
CA LEU A 38 10.22 -13.49 5.12
C LEU A 38 8.98 -12.62 4.89
N GLY A 39 8.86 -11.58 5.70
CA GLY A 39 7.76 -10.64 5.67
C GLY A 39 8.22 -9.23 6.01
N SER A 40 7.44 -8.25 5.57
CA SER A 40 7.57 -6.86 6.00
C SER A 40 6.25 -6.37 6.57
N GLY A 41 6.32 -5.45 7.52
CA GLY A 41 5.14 -4.88 8.15
C GLY A 41 5.40 -3.55 8.82
N VAL A 42 4.38 -3.06 9.53
CA VAL A 42 4.42 -1.80 10.27
C VAL A 42 4.15 -2.02 11.75
N PHE A 43 4.78 -1.20 12.58
CA PHE A 43 4.35 -0.96 13.95
C PHE A 43 3.47 0.28 13.98
N GLU A 44 2.32 0.16 14.62
CA GLU A 44 1.39 1.26 14.83
C GLU A 44 1.06 1.33 16.31
N LYS A 45 1.26 2.49 16.93
CA LYS A 45 0.94 2.69 18.34
C LYS A 45 -0.58 2.70 18.53
N GLN A 46 -1.08 1.72 19.26
CA GLN A 46 -2.50 1.65 19.59
C GLN A 46 -2.90 2.71 20.62
N ASP A 47 -4.14 3.17 20.51
CA ASP A 47 -4.87 3.95 21.50
C ASP A 47 -5.89 3.05 22.22
N PRO A 48 -5.57 2.55 23.44
CA PRO A 48 -6.47 1.67 24.17
C PRO A 48 -7.81 2.31 24.56
N SER A 49 -7.91 3.65 24.58
CA SER A 49 -9.18 4.34 24.86
C SER A 49 -10.21 4.14 23.74
N ALA A 50 -9.76 3.69 22.58
CA ALA A 50 -10.59 3.37 21.43
C ALA A 50 -11.13 1.93 21.45
N PHE A 51 -10.67 1.04 22.34
CA PHE A 51 -10.98 -0.40 22.31
C PHE A 51 -12.43 -0.72 22.73
N SER A 52 -13.36 -0.47 21.83
CA SER A 52 -14.79 -0.76 21.99
C SER A 52 -15.47 -0.82 20.62
N THR A 53 -16.43 -1.73 20.48
CA THR A 53 -17.31 -1.79 19.30
C THR A 53 -17.95 -0.43 19.01
N SER A 54 -18.32 0.33 20.04
CA SER A 54 -18.97 1.64 19.86
C SER A 54 -18.08 2.73 19.25
N LYS A 55 -16.77 2.50 19.17
CA LYS A 55 -15.81 3.45 18.60
C LYS A 55 -15.63 3.31 17.09
N ILE A 56 -16.07 2.20 16.50
CA ILE A 56 -16.12 2.03 15.04
C ILE A 56 -17.49 2.54 14.56
N THR A 57 -17.56 3.79 14.16
CA THR A 57 -18.81 4.46 13.77
C THR A 57 -18.59 5.46 12.64
N GLY A 58 -19.58 5.61 11.76
CA GLY A 58 -19.49 6.47 10.58
C GLY A 58 -18.88 5.75 9.38
N ASN A 59 -18.35 6.53 8.45
CA ASN A 59 -17.88 6.01 7.16
C ASN A 59 -16.39 5.68 7.21
N TYR A 60 -15.99 4.57 6.59
CA TYR A 60 -14.60 4.14 6.46
C TYR A 60 -14.32 3.78 5.01
N ALA A 61 -13.15 4.15 4.51
CA ALA A 61 -12.58 3.58 3.28
C ALA A 61 -11.54 2.54 3.67
N PHE A 62 -11.37 1.50 2.85
CA PHE A 62 -10.45 0.42 3.14
C PHE A 62 -9.73 -0.06 1.89
N GLY A 63 -8.60 -0.73 2.11
CA GLY A 63 -7.86 -1.45 1.09
C GLY A 63 -7.19 -2.67 1.69
N ALA A 64 -7.07 -3.73 0.90
CA ALA A 64 -6.37 -4.95 1.26
C ALA A 64 -5.78 -5.62 0.04
N ASP A 65 -4.70 -6.36 0.22
CA ASP A 65 -4.08 -7.11 -0.85
C ASP A 65 -3.27 -8.30 -0.33
N THR A 66 -2.90 -9.18 -1.26
CA THR A 66 -2.01 -10.31 -1.01
C THR A 66 -1.47 -10.89 -2.29
N THR A 67 -0.26 -11.46 -2.23
CA THR A 67 0.23 -12.41 -3.23
C THR A 67 0.15 -13.82 -2.65
N ASN A 68 -0.62 -14.69 -3.29
CA ASN A 68 -0.70 -16.11 -2.95
C ASN A 68 0.51 -16.86 -3.53
N THR A 69 1.24 -17.58 -2.69
CA THR A 69 2.46 -18.32 -3.07
C THR A 69 2.27 -19.83 -2.91
N LEU A 70 1.81 -20.49 -3.97
CA LEU A 70 2.10 -21.93 -4.23
C LEU A 70 2.18 -22.27 -5.74
N ILE A 71 1.61 -21.46 -6.64
CA ILE A 71 1.57 -21.75 -8.09
C ILE A 71 2.30 -20.64 -8.87
N ARG A 72 3.29 -21.02 -9.69
CA ARG A 72 4.27 -20.11 -10.33
C ARG A 72 3.92 -19.64 -11.75
N ASN A 73 2.79 -20.07 -12.32
CA ASN A 73 2.43 -19.86 -13.72
C ASN A 73 1.12 -19.09 -13.94
N VAL A 74 0.50 -18.57 -12.88
CA VAL A 74 -0.69 -17.70 -12.97
C VAL A 74 -0.52 -16.48 -12.08
N ARG A 75 -1.28 -15.42 -12.38
CA ARG A 75 -1.28 -14.15 -11.66
C ARG A 75 -2.00 -14.32 -10.31
N ASN A 76 -1.34 -14.92 -9.32
CA ASN A 76 -1.89 -15.25 -8.01
C ASN A 76 -1.82 -14.06 -7.03
N ARG A 77 -2.47 -12.96 -7.39
CA ARG A 77 -2.56 -11.78 -6.53
C ARG A 77 -4.01 -11.37 -6.38
N PHE A 78 -4.36 -10.90 -5.20
CA PHE A 78 -5.67 -10.34 -4.89
C PHE A 78 -5.50 -8.92 -4.38
N ALA A 79 -6.40 -8.03 -4.79
CA ALA A 79 -6.53 -6.68 -4.28
C ALA A 79 -8.01 -6.33 -4.10
N MET A 80 -8.32 -5.59 -3.04
CA MET A 80 -9.65 -5.03 -2.81
C MET A 80 -9.54 -3.61 -2.27
N VAL A 81 -10.43 -2.74 -2.73
CA VAL A 81 -10.61 -1.38 -2.22
C VAL A 81 -12.10 -1.12 -2.06
N GLY A 82 -12.49 -0.33 -1.06
CA GLY A 82 -13.91 -0.08 -0.83
C GLY A 82 -14.20 0.96 0.23
N ALA A 83 -15.48 1.16 0.51
CA ALA A 83 -15.96 1.95 1.64
C ALA A 83 -17.18 1.31 2.30
N PHE A 84 -17.38 1.57 3.59
CA PHE A 84 -18.53 1.09 4.36
C PHE A 84 -18.97 2.06 5.46
N VAL A 85 -20.20 1.88 5.93
CA VAL A 85 -20.82 2.64 7.02
C VAL A 85 -21.01 1.74 8.23
N ALA A 86 -20.34 2.07 9.33
CA ALA A 86 -20.47 1.41 10.62
C ALA A 86 -21.43 2.16 11.54
N ASN A 87 -22.28 1.40 12.27
CA ASN A 87 -23.34 1.97 13.10
C ASN A 87 -22.96 2.23 14.59
N GLY A 88 -21.72 2.04 14.99
CA GLY A 88 -21.30 2.10 16.41
C GLY A 88 -21.94 1.04 17.33
N SER A 89 -22.57 0.00 16.78
CA SER A 89 -23.24 -1.08 17.51
C SER A 89 -22.92 -2.47 16.95
N GLY A 90 -21.85 -2.58 16.15
CA GLY A 90 -21.37 -3.85 15.59
C GLY A 90 -21.94 -4.21 14.23
N GLY A 91 -22.68 -3.32 13.58
CA GLY A 91 -23.25 -3.53 12.24
C GLY A 91 -22.63 -2.63 11.18
N ILE A 92 -22.38 -3.20 10.00
CA ILE A 92 -22.08 -2.48 8.77
C ILE A 92 -23.39 -2.37 7.99
N THR A 93 -23.96 -1.16 7.94
CA THR A 93 -25.31 -0.93 7.39
C THR A 93 -25.32 -0.85 5.87
N SER A 94 -24.20 -0.44 5.27
CA SER A 94 -23.99 -0.40 3.84
C SER A 94 -22.50 -0.38 3.54
N GLY A 95 -22.13 -0.89 2.37
CA GLY A 95 -20.78 -0.85 1.86
C GLY A 95 -20.75 -1.12 0.37
N GLU A 96 -19.67 -0.71 -0.26
CA GLU A 96 -19.36 -0.96 -1.66
C GLU A 96 -17.87 -1.24 -1.80
N LEU A 97 -17.51 -2.22 -2.61
CA LEU A 97 -16.10 -2.55 -2.88
C LEU A 97 -15.87 -2.91 -4.33
N ASP A 98 -14.64 -2.74 -4.78
CA ASP A 98 -14.12 -3.35 -5.99
C ASP A 98 -12.97 -4.30 -5.62
N ALA A 99 -12.91 -5.44 -6.28
CA ALA A 99 -11.88 -6.44 -6.05
C ALA A 99 -11.34 -6.97 -7.38
N ASN A 100 -10.03 -7.21 -7.42
CA ASN A 100 -9.36 -7.86 -8.53
C ASN A 100 -8.71 -9.14 -8.01
N ASP A 101 -9.28 -10.28 -8.39
CA ASP A 101 -8.74 -11.59 -8.09
C ASP A 101 -8.10 -12.15 -9.36
N SER A 102 -6.77 -12.16 -9.37
CA SER A 102 -6.00 -12.79 -10.45
C SER A 102 -6.29 -12.20 -11.86
N GLY A 103 -6.68 -10.92 -11.94
CA GLY A 103 -7.13 -10.26 -13.17
C GLY A 103 -8.58 -10.56 -13.54
N ASN A 104 -9.41 -10.93 -12.58
CA ASN A 104 -10.86 -11.00 -12.72
C ASN A 104 -11.49 -9.94 -11.82
N VAL A 105 -11.77 -8.77 -12.38
CA VAL A 105 -12.31 -7.63 -11.64
C VAL A 105 -13.79 -7.86 -11.36
N ASN A 106 -14.17 -7.74 -10.09
CA ASN A 106 -15.51 -7.96 -9.55
C ASN A 106 -16.16 -9.27 -9.99
N LYS A 107 -15.34 -10.30 -10.24
CA LYS A 107 -15.77 -11.59 -10.79
C LYS A 107 -16.60 -11.45 -12.08
N SER A 108 -16.33 -10.43 -12.89
CA SER A 108 -17.02 -10.15 -14.16
C SER A 108 -16.62 -11.08 -15.31
N GLY A 109 -15.69 -12.00 -15.09
CA GLY A 109 -15.18 -12.93 -16.10
C GLY A 109 -13.99 -12.39 -16.89
N GLY A 110 -13.33 -11.33 -16.39
CA GLY A 110 -12.13 -10.77 -17.03
C GLY A 110 -11.71 -9.40 -16.49
N LEU A 111 -11.00 -8.64 -17.32
CA LEU A 111 -10.40 -7.34 -17.03
C LEU A 111 -11.33 -6.16 -17.31
N ASN A 112 -12.63 -6.37 -17.19
CA ASN A 112 -13.60 -5.33 -17.49
C ASN A 112 -13.56 -4.25 -16.39
N TYR A 113 -13.47 -2.99 -16.80
CA TYR A 113 -13.60 -1.88 -15.87
C TYR A 113 -15.00 -1.88 -15.26
N PRO A 114 -15.14 -1.94 -13.92
CA PRO A 114 -16.44 -2.09 -13.29
C PRO A 114 -17.23 -0.77 -13.29
N ALA A 115 -18.43 -0.80 -13.88
CA ALA A 115 -19.34 0.34 -13.89
C ALA A 115 -19.79 0.76 -12.47
N SER A 116 -19.93 -0.21 -11.56
CA SER A 116 -20.27 -0.01 -10.16
C SER A 116 -19.46 -0.98 -9.29
N GLY A 117 -19.28 -0.63 -8.02
CA GLY A 117 -18.74 -1.58 -7.06
C GLY A 117 -19.78 -2.64 -6.66
N LEU A 118 -19.31 -3.65 -5.93
CA LEU A 118 -20.12 -4.72 -5.35
C LEU A 118 -20.69 -4.25 -4.01
N PRO A 119 -22.03 -4.19 -3.84
CA PRO A 119 -22.63 -3.81 -2.58
C PRO A 119 -22.46 -4.91 -1.53
N PHE A 120 -22.32 -4.51 -0.27
CA PHE A 120 -22.23 -5.44 0.85
C PHE A 120 -22.80 -4.86 2.15
N THR A 121 -23.10 -5.75 3.09
CA THR A 121 -23.35 -5.43 4.50
C THR A 121 -22.44 -6.30 5.37
N GLY A 122 -22.52 -6.16 6.68
CA GLY A 122 -21.62 -6.92 7.54
C GLY A 122 -21.78 -6.64 9.01
N SER A 123 -20.81 -7.11 9.77
CA SER A 123 -20.74 -6.94 11.22
C SER A 123 -19.31 -6.76 11.68
N TYR A 124 -19.14 -6.17 12.86
CA TYR A 124 -17.86 -6.10 13.54
C TYR A 124 -18.04 -6.17 15.06
N SER A 125 -16.99 -6.52 15.77
CA SER A 125 -16.91 -6.47 17.23
C SER A 125 -15.49 -6.15 17.65
N VAL A 126 -15.31 -5.48 18.80
CA VAL A 126 -13.98 -5.19 19.37
C VAL A 126 -13.99 -5.55 20.85
N SER A 127 -13.02 -6.35 21.26
CA SER A 127 -12.78 -6.72 22.65
C SER A 127 -11.94 -5.66 23.37
N SER A 128 -11.89 -5.70 24.70
CA SER A 128 -11.14 -4.73 25.53
C SER A 128 -9.62 -4.73 25.32
N ASN A 129 -9.07 -5.69 24.56
CA ASN A 129 -7.67 -5.74 24.17
C ASN A 129 -7.43 -5.20 22.73
N GLY A 130 -8.44 -4.59 22.10
CA GLY A 130 -8.36 -4.05 20.76
C GLY A 130 -8.45 -5.08 19.64
N ARG A 131 -8.52 -6.38 19.95
CA ARG A 131 -8.76 -7.43 18.96
C ARG A 131 -10.26 -7.62 18.74
N GLY A 132 -10.64 -7.87 17.50
CA GLY A 132 -12.02 -7.99 17.08
C GLY A 132 -12.23 -9.01 15.98
N ALA A 133 -13.49 -9.11 15.55
CA ALA A 133 -13.88 -9.81 14.34
C ALA A 133 -14.61 -8.83 13.42
N MET A 134 -14.45 -8.99 12.11
CA MET A 134 -15.17 -8.25 11.09
C MET A 134 -15.61 -9.21 9.98
N THR A 135 -16.81 -9.01 9.46
CA THR A 135 -17.39 -9.85 8.41
C THR A 135 -17.99 -8.97 7.33
N PHE A 136 -17.66 -9.25 6.07
CA PHE A 136 -18.34 -8.69 4.90
C PHE A 136 -19.19 -9.76 4.22
N ALA A 137 -20.46 -9.46 3.97
CA ALA A 137 -21.40 -10.28 3.22
C ALA A 137 -21.60 -9.67 1.82
N VAL A 138 -20.89 -10.22 0.83
CA VAL A 138 -20.82 -9.71 -0.56
C VAL A 138 -21.56 -10.69 -1.47
N GLY A 139 -22.81 -10.38 -1.81
CA GLY A 139 -23.67 -11.33 -2.53
C GLY A 139 -23.85 -12.63 -1.72
N SER A 140 -23.48 -13.77 -2.29
CA SER A 140 -23.51 -15.08 -1.62
C SER A 140 -22.23 -15.40 -0.83
N GLN A 141 -21.22 -14.54 -0.86
CA GLN A 141 -19.92 -14.78 -0.22
C GLN A 141 -19.84 -14.10 1.14
N THR A 142 -19.18 -14.77 2.08
CA THR A 142 -18.86 -14.22 3.41
C THR A 142 -17.36 -14.20 3.60
N VAL A 143 -16.82 -13.02 3.87
CA VAL A 143 -15.40 -12.79 4.14
C VAL A 143 -15.24 -12.54 5.63
N ASN A 144 -14.60 -13.45 6.35
CA ASN A 144 -14.33 -13.30 7.77
C ASN A 144 -12.91 -12.77 7.97
N MET A 145 -12.76 -11.82 8.89
CA MET A 145 -11.50 -11.18 9.19
C MET A 145 -11.30 -11.06 10.69
N SER A 146 -10.06 -11.24 11.14
CA SER A 146 -9.63 -10.75 12.45
C SER A 146 -9.31 -9.27 12.34
N LEU A 147 -9.79 -8.50 13.30
CA LEU A 147 -9.65 -7.05 13.37
C LEU A 147 -8.66 -6.69 14.49
N TYR A 148 -7.82 -5.68 14.27
CA TYR A 148 -6.92 -5.10 15.27
C TYR A 148 -7.08 -3.58 15.25
N MET A 149 -7.58 -3.02 16.35
CA MET A 149 -7.87 -1.60 16.47
C MET A 149 -6.59 -0.80 16.79
N ILE A 150 -6.27 0.20 15.96
CA ILE A 150 -5.19 1.14 16.23
C ILE A 150 -5.76 2.38 16.93
N SER A 151 -6.83 2.94 16.39
CA SER A 151 -7.56 4.08 16.98
C SER A 151 -9.02 4.04 16.53
N ALA A 152 -9.83 5.03 16.94
CA ALA A 152 -11.19 5.16 16.40
C ALA A 152 -11.22 5.41 14.89
N SER A 153 -10.14 5.97 14.32
CA SER A 153 -10.05 6.30 12.90
C SER A 153 -9.26 5.29 12.07
N GLU A 154 -8.65 4.28 12.68
CA GLU A 154 -7.75 3.34 11.99
C GLU A 154 -7.84 1.93 12.56
N VAL A 155 -8.07 0.97 11.66
CA VAL A 155 -8.23 -0.43 11.96
C VAL A 155 -7.39 -1.24 10.98
N LEU A 156 -6.65 -2.22 11.47
CA LEU A 156 -5.99 -3.25 10.65
C LEU A 156 -6.85 -4.52 10.64
N PHE A 157 -6.81 -5.27 9.56
CA PHE A 157 -7.51 -6.55 9.48
C PHE A 157 -6.72 -7.58 8.67
N VAL A 158 -6.93 -8.85 9.00
CA VAL A 158 -6.38 -10.01 8.30
C VAL A 158 -7.47 -11.01 8.04
N ASN A 159 -7.46 -11.63 6.87
CA ASN A 159 -8.37 -12.72 6.53
C ASN A 159 -8.32 -13.83 7.59
N ALA A 160 -9.49 -14.37 7.92
CA ALA A 160 -9.66 -15.45 8.89
C ALA A 160 -10.39 -16.67 8.29
N ASN A 161 -10.60 -16.69 6.97
CA ASN A 161 -11.14 -17.86 6.29
C ASN A 161 -10.08 -18.96 6.17
N SER A 162 -10.48 -20.16 5.75
CA SER A 162 -9.56 -21.27 5.55
C SER A 162 -8.57 -20.96 4.41
N GLN A 163 -7.27 -20.99 4.73
CA GLN A 163 -6.21 -20.77 3.75
C GLN A 163 -6.09 -21.89 2.70
N SER A 164 -6.78 -23.02 2.91
CA SER A 164 -6.88 -24.10 1.91
C SER A 164 -7.73 -23.71 0.70
N SER A 165 -8.56 -22.67 0.82
CA SER A 165 -9.50 -22.23 -0.22
C SER A 165 -9.40 -20.74 -0.54
N ASP A 166 -8.97 -19.91 0.42
CA ASP A 166 -8.87 -18.46 0.28
C ASP A 166 -7.44 -18.00 0.52
N ALA A 167 -6.87 -17.21 -0.39
CA ALA A 167 -5.56 -16.59 -0.15
C ALA A 167 -5.64 -15.65 1.07
N PRO A 168 -4.71 -15.73 2.04
CA PRO A 168 -4.72 -14.82 3.17
C PRO A 168 -4.42 -13.40 2.67
N PHE A 169 -5.23 -12.41 3.04
CA PHE A 169 -4.94 -11.01 2.78
C PHE A 169 -4.88 -10.20 4.06
N THR A 170 -4.17 -9.08 3.99
CA THR A 170 -4.09 -8.09 5.05
C THR A 170 -4.52 -6.74 4.50
N GLY A 171 -5.15 -5.92 5.33
CA GLY A 171 -5.59 -4.60 4.93
C GLY A 171 -5.79 -3.66 6.10
N SER A 172 -6.25 -2.46 5.77
CA SER A 172 -6.60 -1.43 6.72
C SER A 172 -7.87 -0.70 6.32
N ALA A 173 -8.60 -0.21 7.32
CA ALA A 173 -9.75 0.66 7.17
C ALA A 173 -9.48 1.98 7.89
N LEU A 174 -9.69 3.08 7.19
CA LEU A 174 -9.45 4.44 7.65
C LEU A 174 -10.77 5.23 7.63
N GLN A 175 -11.08 5.92 8.72
CA GLN A 175 -12.31 6.70 8.83
C GLN A 175 -12.29 7.85 7.81
N GLN A 176 -13.38 7.98 7.06
CA GLN A 176 -13.50 9.00 6.04
C GLN A 176 -13.70 10.39 6.67
N SER A 177 -13.12 11.40 6.05
CA SER A 177 -13.28 12.82 6.43
C SER A 177 -13.35 13.72 5.20
N GLY A 178 -13.91 14.92 5.35
CA GLY A 178 -14.01 15.90 4.25
C GLY A 178 -15.09 15.59 3.20
N GLY A 179 -16.05 14.72 3.53
CA GLY A 179 -17.24 14.47 2.70
C GLY A 179 -18.33 15.55 2.86
N PRO A 180 -19.37 15.56 2.01
CA PRO A 180 -19.59 14.63 0.89
C PRO A 180 -18.54 14.82 -0.21
N PHE A 181 -18.09 13.71 -0.79
CA PHE A 181 -17.06 13.74 -1.81
C PHE A 181 -17.62 14.16 -3.16
N SER A 182 -16.79 14.87 -3.94
CA SER A 182 -17.10 15.30 -5.31
C SER A 182 -15.81 15.41 -6.11
N ILE A 183 -15.89 15.88 -7.36
CA ILE A 183 -14.70 16.03 -8.21
C ILE A 183 -13.65 16.98 -7.61
N SER A 184 -14.07 17.99 -6.84
CA SER A 184 -13.16 18.90 -6.15
C SER A 184 -12.38 18.21 -5.02
N SER A 185 -12.83 17.04 -4.55
CA SER A 185 -12.12 16.25 -3.52
C SER A 185 -10.86 15.58 -4.06
N VAL A 186 -10.68 15.47 -5.38
CA VAL A 186 -9.48 14.89 -6.01
C VAL A 186 -8.73 15.89 -6.88
N SER A 187 -9.17 17.15 -6.91
CA SER A 187 -8.57 18.17 -7.77
C SER A 187 -7.16 18.54 -7.30
N GLY A 188 -6.25 18.70 -8.25
CA GLY A 188 -4.86 19.07 -7.99
C GLY A 188 -3.88 17.90 -8.06
N PRO A 189 -2.58 18.17 -7.85
CA PRO A 189 -1.53 17.17 -7.99
C PRO A 189 -1.49 16.22 -6.80
N SER A 190 -1.43 14.92 -7.08
CA SER A 190 -1.35 13.85 -6.09
C SER A 190 -0.34 12.79 -6.56
N VAL A 191 0.38 12.19 -5.62
CA VAL A 191 1.24 11.04 -5.91
C VAL A 191 0.40 9.78 -5.83
N LEU A 192 0.38 8.99 -6.89
CA LEU A 192 -0.15 7.63 -6.91
C LEU A 192 1.02 6.66 -6.89
N TYR A 193 0.94 5.65 -6.03
CA TYR A 193 1.93 4.58 -5.97
C TYR A 193 1.25 3.25 -5.68
N VAL A 194 1.56 2.24 -6.50
CA VAL A 194 0.93 0.93 -6.42
C VAL A 194 1.91 -0.21 -6.67
N SER A 195 1.77 -1.25 -5.87
CA SER A 195 2.45 -2.52 -6.06
C SER A 195 1.52 -3.48 -6.80
N GLY A 196 2.02 -4.15 -7.82
CA GLY A 196 1.26 -5.14 -8.56
C GLY A 196 2.06 -6.34 -9.04
N LEU A 197 1.31 -7.30 -9.58
CA LEU A 197 1.84 -8.51 -10.19
C LEU A 197 1.30 -8.64 -11.62
N CYS A 198 2.21 -8.60 -12.59
CA CYS A 198 1.90 -8.92 -13.97
C CYS A 198 2.00 -10.44 -14.19
N GLY A 199 1.07 -11.02 -14.95
CA GLY A 199 0.99 -12.47 -15.14
C GLY A 199 2.04 -13.06 -16.09
N SER A 200 2.62 -12.26 -16.99
CA SER A 200 3.49 -12.76 -18.07
C SER A 200 4.59 -11.78 -18.47
N CYS A 201 5.02 -10.92 -17.54
CA CYS A 201 6.04 -9.88 -17.80
C CYS A 201 7.46 -10.34 -17.47
N GLY A 202 7.63 -11.44 -16.74
CA GLY A 202 8.94 -11.98 -16.38
C GLY A 202 9.62 -12.76 -17.51
N PRO A 203 10.89 -13.15 -17.32
CA PRO A 203 11.59 -14.04 -18.23
C PRO A 203 10.78 -15.31 -18.52
N SER A 204 10.78 -15.78 -19.77
CA SER A 204 9.97 -16.93 -20.20
C SER A 204 8.47 -16.77 -19.94
N SER A 205 7.96 -15.53 -19.93
CA SER A 205 6.54 -15.21 -19.73
C SER A 205 5.97 -15.66 -18.38
N THR A 206 6.80 -15.64 -17.32
CA THR A 206 6.35 -15.92 -15.96
C THR A 206 5.74 -14.68 -15.29
N PRO A 207 5.01 -14.86 -14.17
CA PRO A 207 4.64 -13.74 -13.32
C PRO A 207 5.85 -12.96 -12.83
N ALA A 208 5.73 -11.63 -12.76
CA ALA A 208 6.76 -10.73 -12.25
C ALA A 208 6.12 -9.47 -11.64
N SER A 209 6.84 -8.83 -10.73
CA SER A 209 6.39 -7.60 -10.09
C SER A 209 6.27 -6.46 -11.11
N ASP A 210 5.22 -5.66 -10.95
CA ASP A 210 4.89 -4.52 -11.78
C ASP A 210 4.45 -3.37 -10.86
N LEU A 211 5.28 -2.35 -10.74
CA LEU A 211 5.08 -1.23 -9.82
C LEU A 211 4.93 0.06 -10.61
N ILE A 212 4.07 0.95 -10.13
CA ILE A 212 3.92 2.28 -10.72
C ILE A 212 4.00 3.30 -9.60
N ALA A 213 4.78 4.36 -9.81
CA ALA A 213 4.73 5.56 -8.98
C ALA A 213 4.80 6.80 -9.87
N GLY A 214 4.03 7.83 -9.52
CA GLY A 214 4.03 9.07 -10.28
C GLY A 214 3.02 10.07 -9.76
N ILE A 215 2.90 11.17 -10.50
CA ILE A 215 2.02 12.26 -10.17
C ILE A 215 0.83 12.22 -11.12
N PHE A 216 -0.38 12.21 -10.57
CA PHE A 216 -1.57 12.53 -11.33
C PHE A 216 -2.14 13.88 -10.95
N THR A 217 -2.84 14.50 -11.89
CA THR A 217 -3.62 15.71 -11.67
C THR A 217 -5.03 15.50 -12.17
N VAL A 218 -6.02 15.87 -11.36
CA VAL A 218 -7.43 15.94 -11.78
C VAL A 218 -7.86 17.39 -11.90
N SER A 219 -8.46 17.74 -13.04
CA SER A 219 -9.10 19.04 -13.23
C SER A 219 -10.49 19.09 -12.56
N ASN A 220 -11.00 20.29 -12.30
CA ASN A 220 -12.38 20.46 -11.81
C ASN A 220 -13.46 19.96 -12.80
N SER A 221 -13.09 19.70 -14.07
CA SER A 221 -13.97 19.10 -15.08
C SER A 221 -13.85 17.58 -15.17
N GLY A 222 -13.00 16.95 -14.36
CA GLY A 222 -12.79 15.50 -14.36
C GLY A 222 -11.76 14.99 -15.36
N SER A 223 -10.93 15.84 -15.95
CA SER A 223 -9.80 15.37 -16.76
C SER A 223 -8.69 14.88 -15.83
N TYR A 224 -8.25 13.64 -16.03
CA TYR A 224 -7.13 13.01 -15.33
C TYR A 224 -5.92 12.92 -16.26
N SER A 225 -4.76 13.35 -15.77
CA SER A 225 -3.46 13.08 -16.39
C SER A 225 -2.53 12.46 -15.35
N PHE A 226 -1.74 11.47 -15.77
CA PHE A 226 -0.70 10.84 -14.97
C PHE A 226 0.64 10.92 -15.71
N THR A 227 1.69 11.24 -14.97
CA THR A 227 3.08 11.14 -15.41
C THR A 227 3.91 10.51 -14.30
N GLY A 228 4.61 9.44 -14.63
CA GLY A 228 5.44 8.73 -13.67
C GLY A 228 6.37 7.72 -14.30
N GLU A 229 6.78 6.75 -13.50
CA GLU A 229 7.54 5.59 -13.93
C GLU A 229 6.84 4.29 -13.55
N GLU A 230 7.08 3.30 -14.40
CA GLU A 230 6.77 1.91 -14.18
C GLU A 230 8.08 1.15 -13.96
N SER A 231 8.15 0.35 -12.90
CA SER A 231 9.18 -0.66 -12.66
C SER A 231 8.57 -2.04 -12.89
N LYS A 232 8.84 -2.64 -14.05
CA LYS A 232 8.25 -3.91 -14.50
C LYS A 232 9.36 -4.94 -14.73
N ALA A 233 9.33 -6.02 -13.94
CA ALA A 233 10.35 -7.07 -13.98
C ALA A 233 11.79 -6.51 -13.93
N GLY A 234 12.03 -5.51 -13.07
CA GLY A 234 13.33 -4.84 -12.88
C GLY A 234 13.64 -3.72 -13.88
N GLY A 235 12.96 -3.66 -15.02
CA GLY A 235 13.11 -2.56 -15.98
C GLY A 235 12.30 -1.34 -15.57
N ILE A 236 12.92 -0.15 -15.59
CA ILE A 236 12.23 1.13 -15.39
C ILE A 236 11.94 1.83 -16.71
N SER A 237 10.72 2.34 -16.87
CA SER A 237 10.33 3.15 -18.03
C SER A 237 9.35 4.24 -17.64
N SER A 238 9.30 5.33 -18.41
CA SER A 238 8.28 6.36 -18.22
C SER A 238 6.90 5.81 -18.54
N PHE A 239 5.93 6.09 -17.67
CA PHE A 239 4.52 5.75 -17.85
C PHE A 239 3.68 7.02 -17.79
N ASN A 240 2.86 7.24 -18.81
CA ASN A 240 1.92 8.35 -18.87
C ASN A 240 0.54 7.81 -19.20
N ASP A 241 -0.47 8.38 -18.57
CA ASP A 241 -1.85 7.97 -18.81
C ASP A 241 -2.80 9.16 -18.76
N ALA A 242 -3.94 9.03 -19.43
CA ALA A 242 -4.98 10.05 -19.44
C ALA A 242 -6.35 9.39 -19.45
N ALA A 243 -7.24 9.91 -18.62
CA ALA A 243 -8.60 9.39 -18.46
C ALA A 243 -9.57 10.52 -18.09
N THR A 244 -10.85 10.18 -18.01
CA THR A 244 -11.87 11.03 -17.40
C THR A 244 -12.32 10.40 -16.11
N VAL A 245 -12.32 11.15 -15.01
CA VAL A 245 -12.71 10.67 -13.69
C VAL A 245 -14.06 11.22 -13.22
N SER A 246 -14.79 10.39 -12.50
CA SER A 246 -16.01 10.76 -11.76
C SER A 246 -15.87 10.37 -10.29
N VAL A 247 -16.56 11.09 -9.40
CA VAL A 247 -16.52 10.87 -7.95
C VAL A 247 -17.93 10.69 -7.43
N ALA A 248 -18.19 9.55 -6.80
CA ALA A 248 -19.43 9.27 -6.08
C ALA A 248 -19.37 9.81 -4.65
N SER A 249 -20.53 10.04 -4.03
CA SER A 249 -20.64 10.64 -2.69
C SER A 249 -20.04 9.77 -1.57
N ASN A 250 -19.95 8.45 -1.78
CA ASN A 250 -19.28 7.50 -0.88
C ASN A 250 -17.74 7.53 -1.01
N GLY A 251 -17.21 8.36 -1.91
CA GLY A 251 -15.77 8.49 -2.15
C GLY A 251 -15.22 7.52 -3.19
N ARG A 252 -16.05 6.71 -3.86
CA ARG A 252 -15.58 5.92 -5.01
C ARG A 252 -15.25 6.85 -6.17
N VAL A 253 -14.02 6.77 -6.67
CA VAL A 253 -13.53 7.47 -7.85
C VAL A 253 -13.36 6.46 -8.97
N SER A 254 -13.94 6.75 -10.12
CA SER A 254 -13.84 5.89 -11.30
C SER A 254 -13.20 6.64 -12.45
N ALA A 255 -12.23 6.02 -13.13
CA ALA A 255 -11.64 6.54 -14.34
C ALA A 255 -12.16 5.78 -15.57
N VAL A 256 -12.41 6.50 -16.66
CA VAL A 256 -12.81 5.95 -17.96
C VAL A 256 -11.81 6.40 -19.01
N GLY A 257 -11.29 5.44 -19.79
CA GLY A 257 -10.21 5.66 -20.75
C GLY A 257 -8.84 5.31 -20.16
N GLY A 258 -7.78 5.60 -20.91
CA GLY A 258 -6.40 5.30 -20.50
C GLY A 258 -6.00 3.84 -20.64
N ALA A 259 -4.71 3.57 -20.43
CA ALA A 259 -4.14 2.23 -20.49
C ALA A 259 -4.30 1.47 -19.17
N ARG A 260 -4.27 2.17 -18.03
CA ARG A 260 -4.39 1.62 -16.68
C ARG A 260 -5.27 2.53 -15.81
N PRO A 261 -6.57 2.63 -16.12
CA PRO A 261 -7.47 3.51 -15.37
C PRO A 261 -7.45 3.20 -13.87
N PRO A 262 -7.24 4.21 -13.01
CA PRO A 262 -7.28 4.02 -11.57
C PRO A 262 -8.72 3.96 -11.04
N LEU A 263 -8.92 3.10 -10.05
CA LEU A 263 -10.11 3.02 -9.23
C LEU A 263 -9.71 3.35 -7.79
N LEU A 264 -10.34 4.37 -7.20
CA LEU A 264 -9.96 4.85 -5.87
C LEU A 264 -11.14 4.86 -4.91
N TYR A 265 -10.86 4.71 -3.62
CA TYR A 265 -11.80 5.00 -2.54
C TYR A 265 -11.19 6.04 -1.60
N LEU A 266 -11.79 7.23 -1.55
CA LEU A 266 -11.29 8.37 -0.78
C LEU A 266 -11.42 8.11 0.72
N VAL A 267 -10.32 8.28 1.45
CA VAL A 267 -10.31 8.43 2.91
C VAL A 267 -10.56 9.90 3.25
N SER A 268 -9.95 10.80 2.49
CA SER A 268 -10.15 12.24 2.59
C SER A 268 -9.78 12.88 1.25
N PRO A 269 -9.98 14.19 1.05
CA PRO A 269 -9.48 14.86 -0.15
C PRO A 269 -7.97 14.73 -0.36
N SER A 270 -7.20 14.37 0.67
CA SER A 270 -5.74 14.22 0.57
C SER A 270 -5.26 12.77 0.49
N LYS A 271 -6.14 11.77 0.60
CA LYS A 271 -5.73 10.35 0.67
C LYS A 271 -6.80 9.41 0.15
N ALA A 272 -6.38 8.42 -0.64
CA ALA A 272 -7.26 7.36 -1.14
C ALA A 272 -6.54 6.01 -1.19
N PHE A 273 -7.29 4.93 -1.03
CA PHE A 273 -6.85 3.61 -1.47
C PHE A 273 -6.99 3.50 -2.98
N VAL A 274 -6.06 2.81 -3.64
CA VAL A 274 -5.99 2.70 -5.09
C VAL A 274 -5.92 1.24 -5.52
N MET A 275 -6.69 0.91 -6.55
CA MET A 275 -6.53 -0.27 -7.39
C MET A 275 -6.40 0.20 -8.84
N LEU A 276 -5.52 -0.40 -9.64
CA LEU A 276 -5.52 -0.20 -11.09
C LEU A 276 -6.25 -1.34 -11.77
N VAL A 277 -6.94 -1.02 -12.87
CA VAL A 277 -7.69 -2.00 -13.65
C VAL A 277 -7.03 -2.14 -15.02
N ASP A 278 -6.25 -3.20 -15.20
CA ASP A 278 -5.54 -3.56 -16.43
C ASP A 278 -5.12 -5.06 -16.40
N GLY A 279 -4.17 -5.46 -17.24
CA GLY A 279 -3.56 -6.80 -17.26
C GLY A 279 -2.89 -7.30 -15.98
N GLY A 280 -2.74 -6.50 -14.92
CA GLY A 280 -2.18 -6.93 -13.63
C GLY A 280 -3.18 -6.85 -12.49
N VAL A 281 -2.68 -7.06 -11.27
CA VAL A 281 -3.43 -6.84 -10.03
C VAL A 281 -2.62 -5.85 -9.22
N TYR A 282 -3.13 -4.63 -8.97
CA TYR A 282 -2.40 -3.55 -8.31
C TYR A 282 -3.15 -3.08 -7.07
N ALA A 283 -2.40 -2.74 -6.02
CA ALA A 283 -2.95 -2.07 -4.84
C ALA A 283 -1.96 -1.05 -4.31
N GLY A 284 -2.47 0.02 -3.72
CA GLY A 284 -1.64 1.03 -3.08
C GLY A 284 -2.45 2.25 -2.66
N PHE A 285 -1.84 3.42 -2.75
CA PHE A 285 -2.44 4.67 -2.30
C PHE A 285 -2.25 5.80 -3.31
N ALA A 286 -3.12 6.80 -3.17
CA ALA A 286 -2.96 8.12 -3.75
C ALA A 286 -2.96 9.15 -2.63
N GLU A 287 -2.02 10.08 -2.65
CA GLU A 287 -1.88 11.11 -1.62
C GLU A 287 -1.61 12.49 -2.25
N MET A 288 -2.36 13.51 -1.81
CA MET A 288 -2.25 14.85 -2.35
C MET A 288 -0.88 15.46 -2.03
N GLN A 289 -0.27 16.09 -3.04
CA GLN A 289 0.99 16.80 -2.85
C GLN A 289 0.77 18.09 -2.05
N THR A 290 1.62 18.30 -1.04
CA THR A 290 1.60 19.52 -0.20
C THR A 290 3.01 20.07 0.00
N GLY A 291 3.14 21.38 0.21
CA GLY A 291 4.43 22.04 0.44
C GLY A 291 5.28 22.32 -0.81
N GLY A 292 4.67 22.25 -2.01
CA GLY A 292 5.32 22.66 -3.26
C GLY A 292 5.36 24.19 -3.46
N PRO A 293 6.08 24.69 -4.48
CA PRO A 293 6.91 23.94 -5.43
C PRO A 293 8.11 23.29 -4.73
N PHE A 294 8.47 22.09 -5.17
CA PHE A 294 9.48 21.29 -4.48
C PHE A 294 10.91 21.67 -4.91
N THR A 295 11.85 21.57 -3.98
CA THR A 295 13.29 21.78 -4.20
C THR A 295 14.09 20.80 -3.35
N ASN A 296 15.43 20.82 -3.40
CA ASN A 296 16.23 19.96 -2.52
C ASN A 296 15.92 20.16 -1.04
N HIS A 297 15.50 21.38 -0.66
CA HIS A 297 15.10 21.70 0.71
C HIS A 297 13.82 20.99 1.17
N SER A 298 12.99 20.52 0.22
CA SER A 298 11.79 19.74 0.53
C SER A 298 12.09 18.33 1.03
N ALA A 299 13.30 17.82 0.78
CA ALA A 299 13.80 16.58 1.36
C ALA A 299 14.89 16.95 2.37
N ASN A 300 14.54 17.10 3.64
CA ASN A 300 15.47 17.52 4.69
C ASN A 300 15.14 16.84 6.01
N GLY A 301 16.15 16.29 6.68
CA GLY A 301 16.02 15.57 7.93
C GLY A 301 16.04 14.06 7.75
N THR A 302 15.72 13.36 8.84
CA THR A 302 15.78 11.90 8.92
C THR A 302 14.42 11.31 8.64
N TYR A 303 14.39 10.31 7.75
CA TYR A 303 13.20 9.56 7.37
C TYR A 303 13.44 8.08 7.62
N VAL A 304 12.36 7.39 7.95
CA VAL A 304 12.29 5.94 8.02
C VAL A 304 11.60 5.41 6.78
N PHE A 305 12.14 4.31 6.27
CA PHE A 305 11.61 3.62 5.10
C PHE A 305 11.58 2.11 5.33
N GLY A 306 10.83 1.45 4.47
CA GLY A 306 10.82 0.01 4.39
C GLY A 306 9.76 -0.49 3.44
N SER A 307 10.10 -1.62 2.82
CA SER A 307 9.26 -2.40 1.92
C SER A 307 7.84 -2.59 2.47
N ILE A 308 6.86 -2.31 1.63
CA ILE A 308 5.46 -2.72 1.83
C ILE A 308 5.09 -3.80 0.82
N THR A 309 4.05 -4.57 1.14
CA THR A 309 3.36 -5.47 0.20
C THR A 309 4.29 -6.42 -0.58
N VAL A 310 4.28 -7.69 -0.21
CA VAL A 310 5.03 -8.73 -0.91
C VAL A 310 4.37 -9.03 -2.26
N THR A 311 4.94 -8.55 -3.36
CA THR A 311 4.41 -8.84 -4.71
C THR A 311 4.85 -10.20 -5.22
N HIS A 312 6.00 -10.71 -4.76
CA HIS A 312 6.56 -12.00 -5.14
C HIS A 312 7.46 -12.55 -4.02
N GLN A 313 7.61 -13.88 -3.92
CA GLN A 313 8.43 -14.53 -2.88
C GLN A 313 9.92 -14.12 -2.89
N ASN A 314 10.43 -13.67 -4.05
CA ASN A 314 11.83 -13.29 -4.24
C ASN A 314 12.04 -11.77 -4.10
N ILE A 315 11.10 -11.03 -3.52
CA ILE A 315 11.30 -9.62 -3.21
C ILE A 315 12.36 -9.47 -2.12
N THR A 316 13.20 -8.44 -2.22
CA THR A 316 14.06 -8.06 -1.10
C THR A 316 13.23 -7.28 -0.08
N HIS A 317 13.17 -7.77 1.15
CA HIS A 317 12.62 -7.04 2.28
C HIS A 317 13.66 -6.07 2.80
N GLU A 318 13.27 -4.82 2.99
CA GLU A 318 14.16 -3.77 3.48
C GLU A 318 13.46 -2.92 4.53
N SER A 319 14.24 -2.49 5.53
CA SER A 319 13.89 -1.43 6.46
C SER A 319 15.14 -0.64 6.82
N GLY A 320 15.00 0.67 6.94
CA GLY A 320 16.15 1.52 7.21
C GLY A 320 15.79 2.96 7.52
N VAL A 321 16.85 3.77 7.62
CA VAL A 321 16.79 5.20 7.92
C VAL A 321 17.66 5.95 6.92
N ALA A 322 17.14 7.05 6.38
CA ALA A 322 17.83 7.93 5.45
C ALA A 322 17.79 9.38 5.98
N THR A 323 18.94 10.05 6.03
CA THR A 323 19.06 11.45 6.42
C THR A 323 19.45 12.29 5.21
N TYR A 324 18.54 13.19 4.82
CA TYR A 324 18.73 14.16 3.74
C TYR A 324 19.23 15.48 4.32
N ASP A 325 20.19 16.11 3.66
CA ASP A 325 20.79 17.38 4.09
C ASP A 325 20.00 18.63 3.67
N GLY A 326 18.96 18.48 2.85
CA GLY A 326 18.19 19.60 2.29
C GLY A 326 18.89 20.35 1.15
N VAL A 327 20.06 19.90 0.71
CA VAL A 327 20.91 20.60 -0.27
C VAL A 327 21.24 19.71 -1.47
N GLY A 328 21.35 18.39 -1.29
CA GLY A 328 21.59 17.45 -2.39
C GLY A 328 22.35 16.17 -2.01
N ALA A 329 22.57 15.88 -0.72
CA ALA A 329 23.17 14.63 -0.26
C ALA A 329 22.25 13.88 0.72
N VAL A 330 22.21 12.55 0.58
CA VAL A 330 21.49 11.65 1.48
C VAL A 330 22.39 10.49 1.88
N ALA A 331 22.42 10.18 3.17
CA ALA A 331 23.13 9.03 3.70
C ALA A 331 22.26 8.27 4.70
N GLY A 332 22.53 6.99 4.88
CA GLY A 332 21.71 6.18 5.76
C GLY A 332 22.22 4.76 5.92
N THR A 333 21.40 3.96 6.58
CA THR A 333 21.63 2.54 6.82
C THR A 333 20.34 1.76 6.58
N SER A 334 20.46 0.58 6.00
CA SER A 334 19.34 -0.37 5.89
C SER A 334 19.73 -1.80 6.25
N ASP A 335 18.76 -2.53 6.77
CA ASP A 335 18.79 -3.98 6.89
C ASP A 335 18.03 -4.57 5.70
N THR A 336 18.60 -5.59 5.06
CA THR A 336 17.92 -6.32 3.98
C THR A 336 17.83 -7.81 4.25
N ALA A 337 16.70 -8.40 3.88
CA ALA A 337 16.46 -9.84 3.94
C ALA A 337 15.86 -10.31 2.61
N LEU A 338 16.48 -11.31 2.00
CA LEU A 338 16.02 -11.93 0.76
C LEU A 338 15.97 -13.44 0.93
N VAL A 339 14.91 -14.08 0.46
CA VAL A 339 14.80 -15.55 0.54
C VAL A 339 15.93 -16.21 -0.25
N GLY A 340 16.52 -17.27 0.30
CA GLY A 340 17.52 -18.05 -0.39
C GLY A 340 16.93 -19.07 -1.37
N SER A 341 17.78 -19.96 -1.87
CA SER A 341 17.33 -21.14 -2.64
C SER A 341 16.44 -22.08 -1.81
N THR A 342 16.56 -22.02 -0.48
CA THR A 342 15.68 -22.71 0.47
C THR A 342 15.18 -21.73 1.53
N SER A 343 14.03 -22.03 2.14
CA SER A 343 13.42 -21.22 3.20
C SER A 343 14.28 -21.09 4.46
N SER A 344 15.27 -21.98 4.64
CA SER A 344 16.18 -22.01 5.78
C SER A 344 17.53 -21.33 5.53
N ASP A 345 17.73 -20.68 4.38
CA ASP A 345 19.00 -20.05 3.99
C ASP A 345 18.83 -18.65 3.39
N PRO A 346 18.18 -17.70 4.08
CA PRO A 346 18.01 -16.36 3.54
C PRO A 346 19.31 -15.56 3.53
N SER A 347 19.45 -14.67 2.54
CA SER A 347 20.49 -13.65 2.50
C SER A 347 20.09 -12.49 3.43
N LEU A 348 20.67 -12.49 4.63
CA LEU A 348 20.47 -11.45 5.64
C LEU A 348 21.68 -10.50 5.65
N LYS A 349 21.48 -9.22 5.32
CA LYS A 349 22.55 -8.20 5.31
C LYS A 349 22.17 -7.07 6.27
N PRO A 350 22.76 -7.04 7.48
CA PRO A 350 22.47 -6.01 8.45
C PRO A 350 23.29 -4.74 8.19
N ASP A 351 22.78 -3.60 8.64
CA ASP A 351 23.49 -2.33 8.81
C ASP A 351 24.25 -1.86 7.56
N GLN A 352 23.65 -2.07 6.38
CA GLN A 352 24.24 -1.68 5.09
C GLN A 352 24.20 -0.16 4.95
N ALA A 353 25.36 0.47 4.99
CA ALA A 353 25.48 1.91 4.78
C ALA A 353 25.36 2.29 3.30
N PHE A 354 24.70 3.40 3.01
CA PHE A 354 24.63 3.98 1.68
C PHE A 354 24.81 5.50 1.71
N ASN A 355 25.23 6.07 0.58
CA ASN A 355 25.36 7.50 0.38
C ASN A 355 25.09 7.82 -1.11
N TYR A 356 24.21 8.79 -1.36
CA TYR A 356 23.84 9.25 -2.69
C TYR A 356 23.77 10.77 -2.75
N THR A 357 23.91 11.29 -3.96
CA THR A 357 23.52 12.66 -4.29
C THR A 357 22.13 12.68 -4.94
N TYR A 358 21.35 13.72 -4.68
CA TYR A 358 19.97 13.83 -5.15
C TYR A 358 19.64 15.21 -5.74
N LEU A 359 18.65 15.21 -6.64
CA LEU A 359 18.04 16.41 -7.19
C LEU A 359 16.51 16.29 -7.16
N VAL A 360 15.85 17.32 -6.62
CA VAL A 360 14.39 17.44 -6.58
C VAL A 360 13.92 18.39 -7.68
N SER A 361 13.05 17.88 -8.54
CA SER A 361 12.35 18.68 -9.55
C SER A 361 11.16 19.43 -8.92
N PRO A 362 10.72 20.57 -9.48
CA PRO A 362 9.61 21.37 -8.93
C PRO A 362 8.28 20.62 -8.77
N ASN A 363 8.06 19.57 -9.57
CA ASN A 363 6.89 18.69 -9.48
C ASN A 363 6.96 17.67 -8.33
N GLY A 364 8.08 17.58 -7.60
CA GLY A 364 8.26 16.65 -6.49
C GLY A 364 8.88 15.32 -6.89
N ARG A 365 9.32 15.14 -8.14
CA ARG A 365 10.16 14.00 -8.53
C ARG A 365 11.59 14.21 -8.02
N LEU A 366 12.08 13.30 -7.19
CA LEU A 366 13.43 13.26 -6.65
C LEU A 366 14.18 12.10 -7.29
N ALA A 367 15.33 12.40 -7.91
CA ALA A 367 16.20 11.39 -8.50
C ALA A 367 17.49 11.24 -7.68
N LEU A 368 17.81 10.01 -7.28
CA LEU A 368 19.11 9.66 -6.72
C LEU A 368 20.09 9.30 -7.83
N THR A 369 21.34 9.72 -7.67
CA THR A 369 22.41 9.36 -8.61
C THR A 369 22.70 7.87 -8.51
N ASN A 370 22.46 7.10 -9.59
CA ASN A 370 22.55 5.63 -9.61
C ASN A 370 21.68 4.95 -8.54
N GLY A 371 20.56 5.55 -8.17
CA GLY A 371 19.64 5.04 -7.16
C GLY A 371 18.18 5.02 -7.64
N PRO A 372 17.24 4.70 -6.73
CA PRO A 372 15.82 4.64 -7.07
C PRO A 372 15.23 6.02 -7.40
N VAL A 373 14.04 5.99 -8.01
CA VAL A 373 13.22 7.18 -8.23
C VAL A 373 12.30 7.40 -7.04
N ILE A 374 12.16 8.64 -6.61
CA ILE A 374 11.37 9.01 -5.43
C ILE A 374 10.35 10.08 -5.81
N TYR A 375 9.15 9.98 -5.26
CA TYR A 375 8.10 11.00 -5.38
C TYR A 375 7.78 11.60 -4.01
N ILE A 376 7.92 12.92 -3.90
CA ILE A 376 7.60 13.68 -2.69
C ILE A 376 6.09 13.93 -2.63
N ILE A 377 5.46 13.46 -1.57
CA ILE A 377 4.05 13.73 -1.22
C ILE A 377 3.97 15.02 -0.38
N SER A 378 4.85 15.13 0.61
CA SER A 378 5.01 16.33 1.43
C SER A 378 6.46 16.42 1.91
N PRO A 379 6.90 17.54 2.52
CA PRO A 379 8.22 17.60 3.12
C PRO A 379 8.50 16.49 4.15
N THR A 380 7.47 15.87 4.72
CA THR A 380 7.62 14.79 5.71
C THR A 380 7.28 13.40 5.17
N LYS A 381 6.88 13.29 3.89
CA LYS A 381 6.44 12.01 3.32
C LYS A 381 6.78 11.87 1.84
N GLN A 382 7.34 10.72 1.49
CA GLN A 382 7.77 10.38 0.13
C GLN A 382 7.47 8.91 -0.17
N VAL A 383 7.63 8.51 -1.42
CA VAL A 383 7.60 7.09 -1.80
C VAL A 383 8.77 6.78 -2.72
N VAL A 384 9.48 5.70 -2.42
CA VAL A 384 10.59 5.18 -3.22
C VAL A 384 10.05 4.11 -4.14
N LEU A 385 10.22 4.32 -5.44
CA LEU A 385 10.07 3.30 -6.46
C LEU A 385 11.44 2.70 -6.71
N ASN A 386 11.66 1.48 -6.20
CA ASN A 386 12.93 0.82 -6.41
C ASN A 386 13.08 0.39 -7.87
N SER A 387 14.26 0.65 -8.42
CA SER A 387 14.64 0.29 -9.78
C SER A 387 16.08 -0.18 -9.78
N ASP A 388 16.24 -1.49 -9.90
CA ASP A 388 17.52 -2.13 -10.19
C ASP A 388 17.26 -3.09 -11.36
N PRO A 389 17.88 -2.87 -12.54
CA PRO A 389 17.75 -3.78 -13.68
C PRO A 389 18.17 -5.23 -13.39
N SER A 390 18.93 -5.46 -12.33
CA SER A 390 19.31 -6.79 -11.85
C SER A 390 18.30 -7.41 -10.88
N ASP A 391 17.36 -6.63 -10.34
CA ASP A 391 16.28 -7.07 -9.45
C ASP A 391 14.96 -7.21 -10.21
N LEU A 392 14.61 -8.45 -10.58
CA LEU A 392 13.33 -8.73 -11.25
C LEU A 392 12.10 -8.55 -10.34
N TYR A 393 12.31 -8.29 -9.04
CA TYR A 393 11.27 -8.19 -8.02
C TYR A 393 11.41 -6.87 -7.27
N PRO A 394 11.25 -5.73 -7.97
CA PRO A 394 11.34 -4.42 -7.34
C PRO A 394 10.31 -4.28 -6.21
N ARG A 395 10.55 -3.29 -5.36
CA ARG A 395 9.69 -2.93 -4.21
C ARG A 395 9.27 -1.46 -4.24
N LEU A 396 8.17 -1.18 -3.55
CA LEU A 396 7.77 0.18 -3.18
C LEU A 396 7.99 0.38 -1.68
N GLU A 397 8.45 1.56 -1.31
CA GLU A 397 8.76 1.88 0.07
C GLU A 397 8.23 3.28 0.39
N PRO A 398 7.15 3.40 1.16
CA PRO A 398 6.78 4.67 1.75
C PRO A 398 7.87 5.11 2.73
N VAL A 399 8.15 6.39 2.70
CA VAL A 399 9.20 7.05 3.47
C VAL A 399 8.55 8.17 4.26
N GLU A 400 8.77 8.18 5.57
CA GLU A 400 8.15 9.14 6.49
C GLU A 400 9.13 9.60 7.56
N GLN A 401 9.06 10.87 7.95
CA GLN A 401 9.85 11.39 9.09
C GLN A 401 9.38 10.79 10.41
#